data_AF-A0A314UWP2-F1
#
_entry.id   AF-A0A314UWP2-F1
#
_cell.length_a   1.000
_cell.length_b   1.000
_cell.length_c   1.000
_cell.angle_alpha   90.00
_cell.angle_beta   90.00
_cell.angle_gamma   90.00
#
_symmetry.space_group_name_H-M   'P 1'
#
loop_
_entity.id
_entity.type
_entity.pdbx_description
1 polymer ?
#
loop_
_entity_poly.entity_id
_entity_poly.type
_entity_poly.pdbx_seq_one_letter_code
_entity_poly.pdbx_strand_id
1 'polypeptide(L)'
;MEMESNLIMKNQKLEAFGILRKALIISARNTNFSIFIILTSLPLFCFLVYYESSLQKSLVEISKILNPLHNNVHGYNAYFNWSWSIPLDIATKLNKEFPYELTHLGLLYLVPLHLLKLSTVIVIVHLASKIYTEEIPTAMTFKEMVHRPFGKTRLKGAFVTYVYVLFLSTCTLLGLAWLGLTYYAPFRDFSSMDDRVLCWPSFVALLAMYLAWSSVWNVSVVISILEGTSGIKAFGQAIYLTSGCQRRGLF
;
A
#
# COMPACT_ATOMS: atom_id res chain seq x y z
N MET A 1 -31.36 4.70 24.75
CA MET A 1 -30.43 5.71 24.19
C MET A 1 -29.13 5.82 24.98
N GLU A 2 -29.10 5.60 26.31
CA GLU A 2 -27.85 5.58 27.13
C GLU A 2 -27.04 4.26 27.10
N MET A 3 -27.61 3.15 26.63
CA MET A 3 -26.93 1.85 26.65
C MET A 3 -25.98 1.65 25.45
N GLU A 4 -26.32 2.20 24.28
CA GLU A 4 -25.45 2.22 23.10
C GLU A 4 -24.27 3.19 23.26
N SER A 5 -24.48 4.35 23.89
CA SER A 5 -23.40 5.32 24.14
C SER A 5 -22.33 4.75 25.09
N ASN A 6 -22.73 3.95 26.07
CA ASN A 6 -21.82 3.29 27.00
C ASN A 6 -21.01 2.14 26.34
N LEU A 7 -21.58 1.41 25.37
CA LEU A 7 -20.84 0.40 24.59
C LEU A 7 -19.82 1.05 23.64
N ILE A 8 -20.18 2.17 23.02
CA ILE A 8 -19.28 2.96 22.16
C ILE A 8 -18.13 3.55 23.00
N MET A 9 -18.41 4.06 24.20
CA MET A 9 -17.40 4.64 25.10
C MET A 9 -16.49 3.58 25.74
N LYS A 10 -16.98 2.37 26.03
CA LYS A 10 -16.17 1.27 26.59
C LYS A 10 -15.22 0.65 25.55
N ASN A 11 -15.58 0.66 24.27
CA ASN A 11 -14.70 0.20 23.18
C ASN A 11 -13.63 1.22 22.76
N GLN A 12 -13.78 2.51 23.12
CA GLN A 12 -12.78 3.55 22.88
C GLN A 12 -11.51 3.40 23.75
N LYS A 13 -11.52 2.53 24.77
CA LYS A 13 -10.39 2.35 25.72
C LYS A 13 -9.46 1.18 25.37
N LEU A 14 -9.39 0.79 24.10
CA LEU A 14 -8.45 -0.23 23.64
C LEU A 14 -7.20 0.44 23.05
N GLU A 15 -6.07 0.29 23.74
CA GLU A 15 -4.74 0.48 23.15
C GLU A 15 -4.58 -0.41 21.91
N ALA A 16 -3.67 -0.05 20.98
CA ALA A 16 -3.47 -0.76 19.71
C ALA A 16 -3.38 -2.29 19.87
N PHE A 17 -2.72 -2.76 20.94
CA PHE A 17 -2.60 -4.18 21.27
C PHE A 17 -3.94 -4.83 21.64
N GLY A 18 -4.81 -4.11 22.34
CA GLY A 18 -6.17 -4.56 22.63
C GLY A 18 -7.00 -4.74 21.35
N ILE A 19 -6.84 -3.83 20.38
CA ILE A 19 -7.54 -3.91 19.09
C ILE A 19 -7.05 -5.15 18.31
N LEU A 20 -5.73 -5.33 18.24
CA LEU A 20 -5.12 -6.50 17.60
C LEU A 20 -5.57 -7.81 18.26
N ARG A 21 -5.56 -7.85 19.60
CA ARG A 21 -6.03 -9.02 20.36
C ARG A 21 -7.48 -9.35 20.05
N LYS A 22 -8.37 -8.34 20.02
CA LYS A 22 -9.78 -8.56 19.64
C LYS A 22 -9.92 -9.06 18.20
N ALA A 23 -9.16 -8.52 17.26
CA ALA A 23 -9.17 -8.98 15.86
C ALA A 23 -8.73 -10.44 15.75
N LEU A 24 -7.68 -10.84 16.46
CA LEU A 24 -7.20 -12.23 16.51
C LEU A 24 -8.23 -13.17 17.14
N ILE A 25 -8.88 -12.76 18.23
CA ILE A 25 -9.96 -13.55 18.85
C ILE A 25 -11.12 -13.74 17.87
N ILE A 26 -11.52 -12.70 17.12
CA ILE A 26 -12.58 -12.79 16.10
C ILE A 26 -12.20 -13.79 15.01
N SER A 27 -10.96 -13.75 14.52
CA SER A 27 -10.46 -14.71 13.53
C SER A 27 -10.45 -16.13 14.08
N ALA A 28 -9.90 -16.31 15.29
CA ALA A 28 -9.73 -17.63 15.92
C ALA A 28 -11.03 -18.25 16.42
N ARG A 29 -12.08 -17.45 16.64
CA ARG A 29 -13.40 -17.93 17.11
C ARG A 29 -14.08 -18.87 16.11
N ASN A 30 -13.74 -18.79 14.82
CA ASN A 30 -14.30 -19.67 13.79
C ASN A 30 -13.18 -20.17 12.86
N THR A 31 -12.86 -21.46 12.95
CA THR A 31 -11.83 -22.12 12.14
C THR A 31 -12.17 -22.08 10.65
N ASN A 32 -13.43 -22.26 10.27
CA ASN A 32 -13.86 -22.17 8.87
C ASN A 32 -13.65 -20.76 8.31
N PHE A 33 -13.90 -19.72 9.13
CA PHE A 33 -13.62 -18.34 8.74
C PHE A 33 -12.12 -18.10 8.55
N SER A 34 -11.29 -18.57 9.47
CA SER A 34 -9.83 -18.47 9.33
C SER A 34 -9.31 -19.19 8.09
N ILE A 35 -9.77 -20.43 7.84
CA ILE A 35 -9.42 -21.21 6.64
C ILE A 35 -9.88 -20.49 5.37
N PHE A 36 -11.10 -19.93 5.37
CA PHE A 36 -11.64 -19.19 4.24
C PHE A 36 -10.85 -17.91 3.93
N ILE A 37 -10.44 -17.15 4.96
CA ILE A 37 -9.56 -15.98 4.78
C ILE A 37 -8.23 -16.42 4.17
N ILE A 38 -7.60 -17.47 4.72
CA ILE A 38 -6.34 -17.99 4.20
C ILE A 38 -6.49 -18.34 2.72
N LEU A 39 -7.52 -19.11 2.36
CA LEU A 39 -7.77 -19.52 0.98
C LEU A 39 -8.07 -18.33 0.06
N THR A 40 -8.84 -17.35 0.51
CA THR A 40 -9.16 -16.13 -0.25
C THR A 40 -7.94 -15.23 -0.44
N SER A 41 -7.01 -15.23 0.52
CA SER A 41 -5.76 -14.47 0.46
C SER A 41 -4.65 -15.18 -0.32
N LEU A 42 -4.77 -16.49 -0.53
CA LEU A 42 -3.74 -17.30 -1.19
C LEU A 42 -3.43 -16.82 -2.64
N PRO A 43 -4.41 -16.51 -3.51
CA PRO A 43 -4.12 -15.95 -4.83
C PRO A 43 -3.34 -14.63 -4.76
N LEU A 44 -3.72 -13.74 -3.84
CA LEU A 44 -3.03 -12.48 -3.62
C LEU A 44 -1.60 -12.71 -3.13
N PHE A 45 -1.41 -13.64 -2.19
CA PHE A 45 -0.08 -13.99 -1.67
C PHE A 45 0.83 -14.56 -2.78
N CYS A 46 0.36 -15.55 -3.54
CA CYS A 46 1.13 -16.11 -4.64
C CYS A 46 1.47 -15.04 -5.69
N PHE A 47 0.53 -14.16 -6.01
CA PHE A 47 0.76 -13.07 -6.95
C PHE A 47 1.79 -12.06 -6.42
N LEU A 48 1.73 -11.71 -5.13
CA LEU A 48 2.71 -10.83 -4.48
C LEU A 48 4.12 -11.42 -4.53
N VAL A 49 4.28 -12.70 -4.22
CA VAL A 49 5.59 -13.38 -4.29
C VAL A 49 6.15 -13.36 -5.72
N TYR A 50 5.32 -13.66 -6.71
CA TYR A 50 5.70 -13.60 -8.12
C TYR A 50 6.09 -12.18 -8.57
N TYR A 51 5.27 -11.19 -8.21
CA TYR A 51 5.49 -9.79 -8.53
C TYR A 51 6.78 -9.26 -7.88
N GLU A 52 6.98 -9.52 -6.59
CA GLU A 52 8.17 -9.09 -5.84
C GLU A 52 9.45 -9.70 -6.42
N SER A 53 9.44 -11.00 -6.74
CA SER A 53 10.60 -11.66 -7.38
C SER A 53 10.92 -11.02 -8.74
N SER A 54 9.91 -10.70 -9.53
CA SER A 54 10.08 -10.04 -10.83
C SER A 54 10.63 -8.61 -10.65
N LEU A 55 10.09 -7.86 -9.69
CA LEU A 55 10.53 -6.50 -9.38
C LEU A 55 11.98 -6.47 -8.92
N GLN A 56 12.36 -7.37 -8.00
CA GLN A 56 13.74 -7.48 -7.51
C GLN A 56 14.71 -7.83 -8.63
N LYS A 57 14.33 -8.77 -9.52
CA LYS A 57 15.15 -9.11 -10.69
C LYS A 57 15.39 -7.87 -11.58
N SER A 58 14.33 -7.14 -11.92
CA SER A 58 14.46 -5.91 -12.73
C SER A 58 15.30 -4.84 -12.03
N LEU A 59 15.15 -4.64 -10.72
CA LEU A 59 15.98 -3.69 -9.96
C LEU A 59 17.47 -4.08 -9.97
N VAL A 60 17.78 -5.38 -9.82
CA VAL A 60 19.16 -5.88 -9.89
C VAL A 60 19.75 -5.64 -11.28
N GLU A 61 18.98 -5.84 -12.34
CA GLU A 61 19.44 -5.64 -13.71
C GLU A 61 19.68 -4.17 -14.05
N ILE A 62 18.73 -3.31 -13.66
CA ILE A 62 18.87 -1.85 -13.76
C ILE A 62 20.09 -1.37 -12.98
N SER A 63 20.32 -1.90 -11.77
CA SER A 63 21.48 -1.51 -10.98
C SER A 63 22.80 -1.93 -11.64
N LYS A 64 22.89 -3.11 -12.25
CA LYS A 64 24.06 -3.55 -13.03
C LYS A 64 24.36 -2.62 -14.21
N ILE A 65 23.32 -2.16 -14.92
CA ILE A 65 23.46 -1.20 -16.04
C ILE A 65 23.84 0.19 -15.55
N LEU A 66 23.44 0.55 -14.33
CA LEU A 66 23.82 1.81 -13.71
C LEU A 66 25.24 1.78 -13.12
N ASN A 67 25.77 0.59 -12.80
CA ASN A 67 27.09 0.38 -12.19
C ASN A 67 28.36 0.32 -13.10
N PRO A 68 28.34 0.43 -14.45
CA PRO A 68 29.57 0.31 -15.24
C PRO A 68 30.48 1.55 -15.15
N LEU A 69 30.14 2.58 -14.35
CA LEU A 69 30.97 3.77 -14.20
C LEU A 69 32.24 3.52 -13.36
N HIS A 70 32.35 2.46 -12.55
CA HIS A 70 33.50 2.34 -11.64
C HIS A 70 34.82 1.90 -12.32
N ASN A 71 34.77 1.10 -13.39
CA ASN A 71 35.99 0.42 -13.88
C ASN A 71 36.58 0.98 -15.19
N ASN A 72 35.86 1.79 -15.98
CA ASN A 72 36.28 2.16 -17.34
C ASN A 72 36.43 3.66 -17.62
N VAL A 73 36.29 4.55 -16.63
CA VAL A 73 36.32 6.02 -16.85
C VAL A 73 37.48 6.70 -16.12
N HIS A 74 38.66 6.07 -16.11
CA HIS A 74 39.89 6.81 -15.75
C HIS A 74 40.58 7.48 -16.95
N GLY A 75 40.03 7.36 -18.16
CA GLY A 75 40.76 7.68 -19.38
C GLY A 75 40.38 8.94 -20.16
N TYR A 76 39.09 9.28 -20.36
CA TYR A 76 38.80 10.06 -21.57
C TYR A 76 37.64 11.07 -21.60
N ASN A 77 36.92 11.40 -20.53
CA ASN A 77 35.78 12.35 -20.66
C ASN A 77 35.60 13.30 -19.46
N ALA A 78 36.69 13.93 -19.02
CA ALA A 78 36.67 14.94 -17.95
C ALA A 78 36.04 16.30 -18.35
N TYR A 79 35.60 16.50 -19.59
CA TYR A 79 35.18 17.82 -20.08
C TYR A 79 33.69 17.99 -20.45
N PHE A 80 32.87 16.92 -20.47
CA PHE A 80 31.51 17.02 -21.03
C PHE A 80 30.33 16.76 -20.09
N ASN A 81 30.54 16.44 -18.81
CA ASN A 81 29.46 15.90 -17.98
C ASN A 81 29.01 16.82 -16.83
N TRP A 82 28.81 18.11 -17.12
CA TRP A 82 28.17 19.09 -16.23
C TRP A 82 26.66 19.24 -16.48
N SER A 83 26.04 18.24 -17.11
CA SER A 83 24.61 18.25 -17.37
C SER A 83 23.96 17.16 -16.53
N TRP A 84 23.04 17.57 -15.66
CA TRP A 84 22.12 16.81 -14.79
C TRP A 84 21.34 15.64 -15.45
N SER A 85 21.60 15.37 -16.72
CA SER A 85 21.02 14.31 -17.51
C SER A 85 21.77 13.01 -17.22
N ILE A 86 21.03 11.96 -16.82
CA ILE A 86 21.46 10.56 -17.04
C ILE A 86 22.16 10.53 -18.41
N PRO A 87 23.43 10.09 -18.52
CA PRO A 87 24.16 10.12 -19.78
C PRO A 87 23.24 9.60 -20.88
N LEU A 88 23.07 10.39 -21.95
CA LEU A 88 22.09 10.10 -23.00
C LEU A 88 22.18 8.64 -23.45
N ASP A 89 23.41 8.10 -23.47
CA ASP A 89 23.73 6.70 -23.77
C ASP A 89 23.07 5.68 -22.80
N ILE A 90 23.09 5.94 -21.49
CA ILE A 90 22.42 5.12 -20.46
C ILE A 90 20.90 5.22 -20.60
N ALA A 91 20.37 6.42 -20.85
CA ALA A 91 18.94 6.59 -21.09
C ALA A 91 18.49 5.85 -22.36
N THR A 92 19.27 5.90 -23.44
CA THR A 92 19.02 5.09 -24.64
C THR A 92 19.17 3.59 -24.38
N LYS A 93 20.12 3.17 -23.54
CA LYS A 93 20.33 1.76 -23.21
C LYS A 93 19.18 1.20 -22.39
N LEU A 94 18.74 1.90 -21.34
CA LEU A 94 17.55 1.56 -20.56
C LEU A 94 16.28 1.58 -21.42
N ASN A 95 16.11 2.57 -22.29
CA ASN A 95 14.93 2.68 -23.16
C ASN A 95 14.90 1.62 -24.27
N LYS A 96 16.05 1.08 -24.68
CA LYS A 96 16.13 -0.02 -25.65
C LYS A 96 16.01 -1.40 -25.01
N GLU A 97 16.62 -1.60 -23.84
CA GLU A 97 16.72 -2.92 -23.20
C GLU A 97 15.53 -3.23 -22.28
N PHE A 98 14.89 -2.22 -21.66
CA PHE A 98 13.88 -2.43 -20.61
C PHE A 98 12.43 -1.97 -20.87
N PRO A 99 12.01 -1.51 -22.06
CA PRO A 99 10.65 -0.97 -22.21
C PRO A 99 9.59 -2.05 -21.98
N TYR A 100 9.85 -3.28 -22.44
CA TYR A 100 8.89 -4.39 -22.30
C TYR A 100 8.77 -4.88 -20.85
N GLU A 101 9.89 -5.11 -20.15
CA GLU A 101 9.86 -5.63 -18.78
C GLU A 101 9.26 -4.63 -17.80
N LEU A 102 9.63 -3.34 -17.87
CA LEU A 102 9.01 -2.31 -17.02
C LEU A 102 7.53 -2.12 -17.33
N THR A 103 7.15 -2.14 -18.61
CA THR A 103 5.72 -2.03 -19.00
C THR A 103 4.94 -3.22 -18.50
N HIS A 104 5.48 -4.44 -18.63
CA HIS A 104 4.87 -5.65 -18.10
C HIS A 104 4.73 -5.60 -16.58
N LEU A 105 5.78 -5.21 -15.85
CA LEU A 105 5.75 -5.07 -14.40
C LEU A 105 4.73 -4.02 -13.95
N GLY A 106 4.70 -2.87 -14.63
CA GLY A 106 3.74 -1.79 -14.39
C GLY A 106 2.29 -2.22 -14.64
N LEU A 107 2.03 -2.99 -15.70
CA LEU A 107 0.71 -3.55 -15.99
C LEU A 107 0.27 -4.58 -14.94
N LEU A 108 1.17 -5.46 -14.52
CA LEU A 108 0.93 -6.43 -13.44
C LEU A 108 0.64 -5.73 -12.11
N TYR A 109 1.34 -4.64 -11.82
CA TYR A 109 1.07 -3.83 -10.63
C TYR A 109 -0.30 -3.17 -10.72
N LEU A 110 -0.60 -2.46 -11.82
CA LEU A 110 -1.78 -1.61 -11.91
C LEU A 110 -3.09 -2.40 -11.91
N VAL A 111 -3.13 -3.53 -12.63
CA VAL A 111 -4.39 -4.24 -12.91
C VAL A 111 -4.58 -5.46 -12.01
N PRO A 112 -3.87 -6.59 -12.21
CA PRO A 112 -4.17 -7.82 -11.48
C PRO A 112 -3.84 -7.72 -9.98
N LEU A 113 -2.73 -7.07 -9.58
CA LEU A 113 -2.39 -6.93 -8.17
C LEU A 113 -3.47 -6.15 -7.41
N HIS A 114 -3.85 -4.98 -7.92
CA HIS A 114 -4.83 -4.14 -7.25
C HIS A 114 -6.24 -4.72 -7.28
N LEU A 115 -6.61 -5.43 -8.33
CA LEU A 115 -7.89 -6.14 -8.41
C LEU A 115 -7.96 -7.28 -7.39
N LEU A 116 -6.90 -8.09 -7.28
CA LEU A 116 -6.79 -9.16 -6.27
C LEU A 116 -6.81 -8.58 -4.85
N LYS A 117 -6.07 -7.50 -4.61
CA LYS A 117 -6.06 -6.83 -3.31
C LYS A 117 -7.45 -6.33 -2.91
N LEU A 118 -8.15 -5.68 -3.84
CA LEU A 118 -9.50 -5.17 -3.60
C LEU A 118 -10.48 -6.32 -3.32
N SER A 119 -10.46 -7.39 -4.12
CA SER A 119 -11.36 -8.52 -3.93
C SER A 119 -11.14 -9.22 -2.59
N THR A 120 -9.88 -9.46 -2.20
CA THR A 120 -9.53 -10.04 -0.91
C THR A 120 -9.99 -9.14 0.25
N VAL A 121 -9.72 -7.83 0.19
CA VAL A 121 -10.11 -6.89 1.27
C VAL A 121 -11.63 -6.80 1.42
N ILE A 122 -12.37 -6.72 0.31
CA ILE A 122 -13.84 -6.70 0.33
C ILE A 122 -14.40 -7.92 1.05
N VAL A 123 -13.89 -9.11 0.70
CA VAL A 123 -14.35 -10.38 1.28
C VAL A 123 -14.04 -10.43 2.78
N ILE A 124 -12.80 -10.10 3.18
CA ILE A 124 -12.37 -10.15 4.58
C ILE A 124 -13.18 -9.17 5.43
N VAL A 125 -13.28 -7.90 5.01
CA VAL A 125 -13.96 -6.86 5.79
C VAL A 125 -15.45 -7.16 5.93
N HIS A 126 -16.09 -7.62 4.85
CA HIS A 126 -17.51 -7.97 4.88
C HIS A 126 -17.80 -9.13 5.83
N LEU A 127 -17.02 -10.21 5.74
CA LEU A 127 -17.19 -11.37 6.60
C LEU A 127 -16.86 -11.05 8.07
N ALA A 128 -15.76 -10.31 8.31
CA ALA A 128 -15.38 -9.88 9.66
C ALA A 128 -16.47 -9.01 10.30
N SER A 129 -17.08 -8.09 9.53
CA SER A 129 -18.18 -7.26 10.04
C SER A 129 -19.37 -8.09 10.47
N LYS A 130 -19.77 -9.09 9.69
CA LYS A 130 -20.93 -9.93 10.00
C LYS A 130 -20.70 -10.83 11.21
N ILE A 131 -19.49 -11.32 11.39
CA ILE A 131 -19.11 -12.08 12.59
C ILE A 131 -19.12 -11.18 13.83
N TYR A 132 -18.92 -9.87 13.65
CA TYR A 132 -18.92 -8.88 14.72
C TYR A 132 -20.33 -8.39 15.13
N THR A 133 -21.25 -8.14 14.19
CA THR A 133 -22.51 -7.41 14.50
C THR A 133 -23.62 -8.21 15.18
N GLU A 134 -23.85 -9.51 14.92
CA GLU A 134 -24.98 -10.23 15.59
C GLU A 134 -24.90 -11.78 15.48
N GLU A 135 -25.00 -12.44 16.66
CA GLU A 135 -25.97 -13.52 17.00
C GLU A 135 -25.92 -14.95 16.44
N ILE A 136 -24.91 -15.42 15.69
CA ILE A 136 -24.74 -16.88 15.49
C ILE A 136 -23.29 -17.31 15.74
N PRO A 137 -22.99 -17.92 16.92
CA PRO A 137 -21.67 -18.45 17.23
C PRO A 137 -21.30 -19.70 16.44
N THR A 138 -22.24 -20.31 15.69
CA THR A 138 -22.08 -21.67 15.18
C THR A 138 -22.39 -21.75 13.69
N ALA A 139 -21.32 -21.85 12.90
CA ALA A 139 -21.30 -22.34 11.53
C ALA A 139 -21.95 -21.45 10.46
N MET A 140 -21.38 -20.25 10.22
CA MET A 140 -21.40 -19.75 8.85
C MET A 140 -20.65 -20.78 7.98
N THR A 141 -21.37 -21.53 7.15
CA THR A 141 -20.77 -22.60 6.37
C THR A 141 -19.98 -22.03 5.19
N PHE A 142 -19.00 -22.78 4.69
CA PHE A 142 -18.19 -22.35 3.53
C PHE A 142 -19.07 -21.96 2.32
N LYS A 143 -20.18 -22.71 2.12
CA LYS A 143 -21.19 -22.42 1.10
C LYS A 143 -21.84 -21.05 1.29
N GLU A 144 -22.20 -20.70 2.52
CA GLU A 144 -22.80 -19.40 2.83
C GLU A 144 -21.82 -18.25 2.66
N MET A 145 -20.52 -18.47 2.88
CA MET A 145 -19.49 -17.44 2.64
C MET A 145 -19.32 -17.15 1.14
N VAL A 146 -19.47 -18.16 0.28
CA VAL A 146 -19.34 -18.02 -1.18
C VAL A 146 -20.60 -17.45 -1.83
N HIS A 147 -21.79 -17.88 -1.41
CA HIS A 147 -23.04 -17.53 -2.10
C HIS A 147 -23.65 -16.19 -1.69
N ARG A 148 -23.11 -15.49 -0.70
CA ARG A 148 -23.76 -14.29 -0.17
C ARG A 148 -23.40 -13.06 -1.03
N PRO A 149 -24.36 -12.50 -1.80
CA PRO A 149 -24.06 -11.42 -2.72
C PRO A 149 -23.68 -10.14 -1.97
N PHE A 150 -22.79 -9.36 -2.58
CA PHE A 150 -22.46 -8.02 -2.14
C PHE A 150 -23.51 -7.02 -2.61
N GLY A 151 -23.82 -6.02 -1.80
CA GLY A 151 -24.65 -4.90 -2.23
C GLY A 151 -23.95 -4.15 -3.37
N LYS A 152 -24.56 -4.09 -4.56
CA LYS A 152 -24.00 -3.43 -5.75
C LYS A 152 -23.59 -1.97 -5.49
N THR A 153 -24.35 -1.26 -4.67
CA THR A 153 -24.07 0.13 -4.25
C THR A 153 -22.84 0.21 -3.35
N ARG A 154 -22.70 -0.71 -2.39
CA ARG A 154 -21.54 -0.79 -1.48
C ARG A 154 -20.26 -1.15 -2.22
N LEU A 155 -20.32 -2.09 -3.17
CA LEU A 155 -19.18 -2.42 -4.03
C LEU A 155 -18.73 -1.23 -4.88
N LYS A 156 -19.69 -0.51 -5.47
CA LYS A 156 -19.37 0.70 -6.26
C LYS A 156 -18.71 1.76 -5.39
N GLY A 157 -19.20 1.97 -4.17
CA GLY A 157 -18.59 2.91 -3.22
C GLY A 157 -17.16 2.50 -2.87
N ALA A 158 -16.96 1.24 -2.48
CA ALA A 158 -15.65 0.68 -2.15
C ALA A 158 -14.66 0.78 -3.31
N PHE A 159 -15.10 0.47 -4.53
CA PHE A 159 -14.27 0.60 -5.73
C PHE A 159 -13.83 2.04 -5.97
N VAL A 160 -14.75 3.01 -5.90
CA VAL A 160 -14.42 4.42 -6.08
C VAL A 160 -13.41 4.89 -5.04
N THR A 161 -13.64 4.59 -3.75
CA THR A 161 -12.71 4.97 -2.67
C THR A 161 -11.33 4.32 -2.86
N TYR A 162 -11.31 3.05 -3.27
CA TYR A 162 -10.06 2.34 -3.53
C TYR A 162 -9.28 2.94 -4.70
N VAL A 163 -9.93 3.41 -5.77
CA VAL A 163 -9.28 4.12 -6.88
C VAL A 163 -8.64 5.43 -6.40
N TYR A 164 -9.31 6.20 -5.54
CA TYR A 164 -8.72 7.40 -4.93
C TYR A 164 -7.49 7.07 -4.09
N VAL A 165 -7.59 6.04 -3.24
CA VAL A 165 -6.48 5.57 -2.42
C VAL A 165 -5.32 5.11 -3.27
N LEU A 166 -5.59 4.35 -4.34
CA LEU A 166 -4.59 3.90 -5.29
C LEU A 166 -3.87 5.09 -5.92
N PHE A 167 -4.62 6.05 -6.46
CA PHE A 167 -4.05 7.24 -7.08
C PHE A 167 -3.15 8.03 -6.13
N LEU A 168 -3.64 8.32 -4.91
CA LEU A 168 -2.87 9.06 -3.91
C LEU A 168 -1.61 8.30 -3.48
N SER A 169 -1.74 6.99 -3.21
CA SER A 169 -0.63 6.12 -2.83
C SER A 169 0.43 6.05 -3.92
N THR A 170 0.04 5.80 -5.17
CA THR A 170 0.97 5.72 -6.30
C THR A 170 1.66 7.06 -6.55
N CYS A 171 0.96 8.20 -6.50
CA CYS A 171 1.59 9.52 -6.64
C CYS A 171 2.65 9.76 -5.56
N THR A 172 2.35 9.45 -4.29
CA THR A 172 3.32 9.61 -3.20
C THR A 172 4.53 8.68 -3.32
N LEU A 173 4.31 7.42 -3.72
CA LEU A 173 5.39 6.45 -3.95
C LEU A 173 6.27 6.84 -5.13
N LEU A 174 5.67 7.35 -6.22
CA LEU A 174 6.43 7.86 -7.37
C LEU A 174 7.26 9.08 -6.99
N GLY A 175 6.71 9.98 -6.18
CA GLY A 175 7.46 11.11 -5.61
C GLY A 175 8.63 10.66 -4.75
N LEU A 176 8.44 9.64 -3.90
CA LEU A 176 9.52 9.04 -3.10
C LEU A 176 10.59 8.38 -3.96
N ALA A 177 10.20 7.61 -4.99
CA ALA A 177 11.13 6.98 -5.91
C ALA A 177 11.93 8.02 -6.70
N TRP A 178 11.28 9.09 -7.14
CA TRP A 178 11.92 10.22 -7.81
C TRP A 178 12.94 10.91 -6.90
N LEU A 179 12.56 11.23 -5.65
CA LEU A 179 13.50 11.81 -4.68
C LEU A 179 14.67 10.86 -4.38
N GLY A 180 14.42 9.54 -4.27
CA GLY A 180 15.47 8.54 -4.05
C GLY A 180 16.46 8.45 -5.21
N LEU A 181 15.96 8.46 -6.45
CA LEU A 181 16.79 8.51 -7.67
C LEU A 181 17.60 9.82 -7.75
N THR A 182 16.94 10.94 -7.46
CA THR A 182 17.56 12.27 -7.44
C THR A 182 18.55 12.41 -6.29
N TYR A 183 18.40 11.65 -5.20
CA TYR A 183 19.38 11.56 -4.12
C TYR A 183 20.59 10.71 -4.50
N TYR A 184 20.36 9.59 -5.20
CA TYR A 184 21.41 8.64 -5.59
C TYR A 184 22.34 9.17 -6.69
N ALA A 185 21.80 9.90 -7.68
CA ALA A 185 22.59 10.38 -8.83
C ALA A 185 23.68 11.42 -8.48
N PRO A 186 23.46 12.44 -7.62
CA PRO A 186 24.47 13.44 -7.24
C PRO A 186 25.51 12.90 -6.25
N PHE A 187 25.12 11.96 -5.39
CA PHE A 187 25.99 11.42 -4.34
C PHE A 187 27.11 10.50 -4.84
N ARG A 188 27.05 10.07 -6.10
CA ARG A 188 28.08 9.20 -6.67
C ARG A 188 29.38 9.94 -6.97
N ASP A 189 29.32 11.24 -7.28
CA ASP A 189 30.48 12.01 -7.78
C ASP A 189 30.73 13.38 -7.10
N PHE A 190 29.80 13.92 -6.29
CA PHE A 190 29.99 15.26 -5.68
C PHE A 190 30.33 15.21 -4.18
N SER A 191 31.35 15.99 -3.79
CA SER A 191 31.83 16.22 -2.42
C SER A 191 31.18 17.42 -1.72
N SER A 192 30.31 18.17 -2.41
CA SER A 192 29.63 19.34 -1.82
C SER A 192 28.59 18.89 -0.80
N MET A 193 28.57 19.56 0.36
CA MET A 193 27.66 19.27 1.46
C MET A 193 26.30 19.96 1.33
N ASP A 194 26.15 20.96 0.46
CA ASP A 194 24.96 21.84 0.45
C ASP A 194 23.69 21.17 -0.12
N ASP A 195 23.76 20.47 -1.26
CA ASP A 195 22.59 19.76 -1.83
C ASP A 195 22.16 18.53 -1.02
N ARG A 196 23.09 18.05 -0.18
CA ARG A 196 22.96 16.92 0.74
C ARG A 196 21.94 17.18 1.85
N VAL A 197 21.80 18.45 2.25
CA VAL A 197 21.05 18.87 3.44
C VAL A 197 19.54 18.95 3.19
N LEU A 198 19.07 19.14 1.95
CA LEU A 198 17.64 19.27 1.65
C LEU A 198 16.96 17.99 1.14
N CYS A 199 17.67 17.14 0.41
CA CYS A 199 17.05 15.99 -0.26
C CYS A 199 16.66 14.88 0.74
N TRP A 200 17.56 14.54 1.69
CA TRP A 200 17.29 13.52 2.71
C TRP A 200 16.13 13.90 3.64
N PRO A 201 16.09 15.11 4.23
CA PRO A 201 14.93 15.52 5.04
C PRO A 201 13.63 15.55 4.24
N SER A 202 13.65 15.95 2.97
CA SER A 202 12.48 15.93 2.10
C SER A 202 11.96 14.51 1.86
N PHE A 203 12.88 13.57 1.60
CA PHE A 203 12.55 12.15 1.48
C PHE A 203 11.93 11.59 2.76
N VAL A 204 12.58 11.84 3.91
CA VAL A 204 12.08 11.40 5.23
C VAL A 204 10.73 12.02 5.55
N ALA A 205 10.52 13.31 5.25
CA ALA A 205 9.26 14.00 5.46
C ALA A 205 8.12 13.42 4.59
N LEU A 206 8.37 13.18 3.30
CA LEU A 206 7.38 12.52 2.44
C LEU A 206 7.10 11.08 2.86
N LEU A 207 8.11 10.35 3.34
CA LEU A 207 7.94 8.99 3.85
C LEU A 207 7.07 8.98 5.12
N ALA A 208 7.35 9.89 6.05
CA ALA A 208 6.54 10.05 7.26
C ALA A 208 5.10 10.42 6.91
N MET A 209 4.91 11.33 5.94
CA MET A 209 3.60 11.72 5.43
C MET A 209 2.88 10.52 4.81
N TYR A 210 3.55 9.74 3.96
CA TYR A 210 3.01 8.51 3.37
C TYR A 210 2.55 7.52 4.44
N LEU A 211 3.38 7.25 5.45
CA LEU A 211 3.05 6.33 6.54
C LEU A 211 1.82 6.82 7.33
N ALA A 212 1.76 8.11 7.67
CA ALA A 212 0.64 8.70 8.38
C ALA A 212 -0.68 8.56 7.58
N TRP A 213 -0.67 8.94 6.30
CA TRP A 213 -1.84 8.87 5.43
C TRP A 213 -2.22 7.45 5.04
N SER A 214 -1.29 6.50 5.01
CA SER A 214 -1.59 5.09 4.70
C SER A 214 -2.63 4.49 5.66
N SER A 215 -2.60 4.90 6.93
CA SER A 215 -3.59 4.48 7.92
C SER A 215 -5.00 4.99 7.57
N VAL A 216 -5.10 6.27 7.21
CA VAL A 216 -6.34 6.93 6.79
C VAL A 216 -6.90 6.27 5.54
N TRP A 217 -6.03 6.00 4.55
CA TRP A 217 -6.41 5.36 3.30
C TRP A 217 -6.98 3.96 3.52
N ASN A 218 -6.30 3.12 4.31
CA ASN A 218 -6.76 1.77 4.61
C ASN A 218 -8.10 1.79 5.37
N VAL A 219 -8.25 2.67 6.36
CA VAL A 219 -9.50 2.84 7.12
C VAL A 219 -10.63 3.35 6.22
N SER A 220 -10.35 4.28 5.29
CA SER A 220 -11.36 4.80 4.35
C SER A 220 -11.94 3.70 3.45
N VAL A 221 -11.12 2.75 3.00
CA VAL A 221 -11.57 1.59 2.22
C VAL A 221 -12.48 0.70 3.07
N VAL A 222 -12.11 0.44 4.32
CA VAL A 222 -12.93 -0.34 5.26
C VAL A 222 -14.28 0.33 5.49
N ILE A 223 -14.30 1.62 5.81
CA ILE A 223 -15.55 2.39 6.00
C ILE A 223 -16.40 2.34 4.74
N SER A 224 -15.79 2.51 3.57
CA SER A 224 -16.49 2.47 2.29
C SER A 224 -17.13 1.10 2.00
N ILE A 225 -16.47 0.00 2.39
CA ILE A 225 -17.03 -1.35 2.29
C ILE A 225 -18.21 -1.53 3.27
N LEU A 226 -18.08 -1.04 4.49
CA LEU A 226 -19.07 -1.21 5.57
C LEU A 226 -20.33 -0.36 5.33
N GLU A 227 -20.14 0.92 5.07
CA GLU A 227 -21.22 1.91 4.99
C GLU A 227 -21.68 2.19 3.56
N GLY A 228 -20.90 1.78 2.55
CA GLY A 228 -21.19 2.09 1.14
C GLY A 228 -20.98 3.56 0.78
N THR A 229 -20.41 4.36 1.70
CA THR A 229 -19.98 5.75 1.47
C THR A 229 -18.79 5.76 0.51
N SER A 230 -18.67 6.77 -0.33
CA SER A 230 -17.65 6.81 -1.39
C SER A 230 -16.76 8.04 -1.32
N GLY A 231 -15.49 7.86 -1.69
CA GLY A 231 -14.52 8.95 -1.85
C GLY A 231 -14.44 9.84 -0.61
N ILE A 232 -14.56 11.15 -0.81
CA ILE A 232 -14.32 12.19 0.21
C ILE A 232 -15.12 11.95 1.51
N LYS A 233 -16.35 11.42 1.42
CA LYS A 233 -17.15 11.12 2.62
C LYS A 233 -16.50 10.02 3.49
N ALA A 234 -16.01 8.95 2.86
CA ALA A 234 -15.30 7.88 3.55
C ALA A 234 -13.94 8.36 4.10
N PHE A 235 -13.25 9.25 3.39
CA PHE A 235 -12.02 9.89 3.90
C PHE A 235 -12.28 10.75 5.14
N GLY A 236 -13.33 11.58 5.13
CA GLY A 236 -13.68 12.43 6.27
C GLY A 236 -13.96 11.60 7.54
N GLN A 237 -14.71 10.50 7.39
CA GLN A 237 -14.96 9.56 8.48
C GLN A 237 -13.67 8.86 8.94
N ALA A 238 -12.81 8.46 8.01
CA ALA A 238 -11.51 7.85 8.34
C ALA A 238 -10.60 8.82 9.10
N ILE A 239 -10.52 10.09 8.70
CA ILE A 239 -9.74 11.12 9.40
C ILE A 239 -10.29 11.34 10.81
N TYR A 240 -11.62 11.41 10.96
CA TYR A 240 -12.25 11.56 12.27
C TYR A 240 -11.92 10.37 13.20
N LEU A 241 -11.97 9.13 12.70
CA LEU A 241 -11.63 7.94 13.49
C LEU A 241 -10.14 7.83 13.80
N THR A 242 -9.26 8.14 12.83
CA THR A 242 -7.81 8.02 12.98
C THR A 242 -7.22 9.11 13.88
N SER A 243 -7.70 10.35 13.79
CA SER A 243 -7.28 11.45 14.68
C SER A 243 -7.61 11.17 16.16
N GLY A 244 -8.72 10.47 16.43
CA GLY A 244 -9.05 9.98 17.77
C GLY A 244 -8.12 8.88 18.28
N CYS A 245 -7.53 8.08 17.39
CA CYS A 245 -6.59 7.00 17.70
C CYS A 245 -5.13 7.48 17.80
N GLN A 246 -4.75 8.58 17.15
CA GLN A 246 -3.40 9.14 17.19
C GLN A 246 -2.96 9.57 18.62
N ARG A 247 -3.91 9.83 19.52
CA ARG A 247 -3.67 10.06 20.96
C ARG A 247 -3.52 8.77 21.79
N ARG A 248 -3.61 7.59 21.18
CA ARG A 248 -3.72 6.28 21.87
C ARG A 248 -2.77 5.21 21.31
N GLY A 249 -1.77 5.61 20.52
CA GLY A 249 -0.72 4.74 20.01
C GLY A 249 0.28 4.34 21.11
N LEU A 250 1.03 3.25 20.87
CA LEU A 250 2.29 3.03 21.57
C LEU A 250 3.23 4.15 21.12
N PHE A 251 3.56 5.04 22.06
CA PHE A 251 4.21 6.35 21.91
C PHE A 251 3.27 7.50 21.55
#